data_AF-A0A1Q5L4W4-F1
#
_entry.id   AF-A0A1Q5L4W4-F1
#
_cell.length_a   1.000
_cell.length_b   1.000
_cell.length_c   1.000
_cell.angle_alpha   90.00
_cell.angle_beta   90.00
_cell.angle_gamma   90.00
#
_symmetry.space_group_name_H-M   'P 1'
#
loop_
_entity.id
_entity.type
_entity.pdbx_description
1 polymer ?
#
loop_
_entity_poly.entity_id
_entity_poly.type
_entity_poly.pdbx_seq_one_letter_code
_entity_poly.pdbx_strand_id
1 'polypeptide(L)'
;MDWLERARAAEQLQDWDEAIALVSAHAECFSHDPDMHDNHLWHMDLLARAERIPELTERALTDSHARRRLNRSLRERGMEAALRDRAEDGDRGALYVLVRLMCETGRVQEAQKVVADIGPEDQYARQIVAGDC
;
A
#
# COMPACT_ATOMS: atom_id res chain seq x y z
N MET A 1 -21.17 -16.02 -19.47
CA MET A 1 -19.78 -15.54 -19.41
C MET A 1 -19.44 -15.47 -17.94
N ASP A 2 -18.40 -16.18 -17.53
CA ASP A 2 -18.01 -16.27 -16.13
C ASP A 2 -17.57 -14.89 -15.62
N TRP A 3 -17.85 -14.58 -14.35
CA TRP A 3 -17.51 -13.26 -13.78
C TRP A 3 -16.00 -13.04 -13.77
N LEU A 4 -15.22 -14.11 -13.55
CA LEU A 4 -13.77 -14.09 -13.52
C LEU A 4 -13.20 -13.77 -14.92
N GLU A 5 -13.74 -14.38 -15.97
CA GLU A 5 -13.38 -14.09 -17.36
C GLU A 5 -13.66 -12.62 -17.71
N ARG A 6 -14.83 -12.11 -17.28
CA ARG A 6 -15.20 -10.71 -17.49
C ARG A 6 -14.28 -9.74 -16.75
N ALA A 7 -13.97 -10.02 -15.49
CA ALA A 7 -13.08 -9.20 -14.69
C ALA A 7 -11.67 -9.13 -15.29
N ARG A 8 -11.15 -10.27 -15.77
CA ARG A 8 -9.84 -10.32 -16.47
C ARG A 8 -9.87 -9.55 -17.79
N ALA A 9 -10.96 -9.66 -18.56
CA ALA A 9 -11.11 -8.90 -19.80
C ALA A 9 -11.18 -7.39 -19.54
N ALA A 10 -11.95 -6.97 -18.53
CA ALA A 10 -12.03 -5.57 -18.10
C ALA A 10 -10.66 -5.04 -17.66
N GLU A 11 -9.92 -5.81 -16.86
CA GLU A 11 -8.56 -5.44 -16.43
C GLU A 11 -7.60 -5.27 -17.63
N GLN A 12 -7.64 -6.18 -18.60
CA GLN A 12 -6.80 -6.10 -19.82
C GLN A 12 -7.12 -4.86 -20.66
N LEU A 13 -8.39 -4.46 -20.69
CA LEU A 13 -8.86 -3.26 -21.37
C LEU A 13 -8.68 -1.99 -20.53
N GLN A 14 -8.17 -2.12 -19.30
CA GLN A 14 -8.06 -1.03 -18.31
C GLN A 14 -9.43 -0.38 -17.98
N ASP A 15 -10.51 -1.14 -18.13
CA ASP A 15 -11.83 -0.79 -17.61
C ASP A 15 -11.84 -1.09 -16.10
N TRP A 16 -11.21 -0.18 -15.36
CA TRP A 16 -10.96 -0.36 -13.94
C TRP A 16 -12.24 -0.46 -13.13
N ASP A 17 -13.28 0.29 -13.49
CA ASP A 17 -14.53 0.34 -12.73
C ASP A 17 -15.25 -1.00 -12.80
N GLU A 18 -15.36 -1.59 -13.99
CA GLU A 18 -15.95 -2.93 -14.17
C GLU A 18 -15.09 -4.01 -13.50
N ALA A 19 -13.76 -3.97 -13.66
CA ALA A 19 -12.87 -4.93 -13.03
C ALA A 19 -12.97 -4.89 -11.51
N ILE A 20 -12.91 -3.69 -10.91
CA ILE A 20 -13.02 -3.50 -9.46
C ILE A 20 -14.39 -3.96 -8.96
N ALA A 21 -15.48 -3.59 -9.64
CA ALA A 21 -16.82 -3.98 -9.24
C ALA A 21 -16.99 -5.51 -9.24
N LEU A 22 -16.53 -6.19 -10.29
CA LEU A 22 -16.64 -7.65 -10.41
C LEU A 22 -15.80 -8.39 -9.37
N VAL A 23 -14.55 -7.98 -9.15
CA VAL A 23 -13.65 -8.66 -8.21
C VAL A 23 -14.05 -8.38 -6.77
N SER A 24 -14.41 -7.13 -6.44
CA SER A 24 -14.78 -6.76 -5.07
C SER A 24 -16.04 -7.48 -4.56
N ALA A 25 -16.97 -7.82 -5.46
CA ALA A 25 -18.16 -8.60 -5.13
C ALA A 25 -17.85 -10.05 -4.69
N HIS A 26 -16.66 -10.55 -5.01
CA HIS A 26 -16.21 -11.92 -4.73
C HIS A 26 -14.98 -11.95 -3.81
N ALA A 27 -14.73 -10.86 -3.09
CA ALA A 27 -13.52 -10.64 -2.30
C ALA A 27 -13.82 -10.46 -0.82
N GLU A 28 -13.11 -11.19 0.04
CA GLU A 28 -13.19 -11.04 1.49
C GLU A 28 -11.81 -11.17 2.14
N CYS A 29 -11.43 -10.18 2.95
CA CYS A 29 -10.10 -10.11 3.56
C CYS A 29 -9.81 -11.30 4.50
N PHE A 30 -10.79 -11.70 5.31
CA PHE A 30 -10.64 -12.78 6.30
C PHE A 30 -11.60 -13.94 5.99
N SER A 31 -11.59 -14.40 4.74
CA SER A 31 -12.38 -15.56 4.35
C SER A 31 -11.69 -16.88 4.72
N HIS A 32 -12.49 -17.90 4.99
CA HIS A 32 -12.01 -19.29 5.06
C HIS A 32 -11.90 -19.92 3.67
N ASP A 33 -12.49 -19.27 2.66
CA ASP A 33 -12.35 -19.64 1.25
C ASP A 33 -11.07 -18.98 0.68
N PRO A 34 -10.08 -19.76 0.25
CA PRO A 34 -8.85 -19.21 -0.32
C PRO A 34 -9.11 -18.38 -1.59
N ASP A 35 -10.10 -18.73 -2.41
CA ASP A 35 -10.38 -18.00 -3.65
C ASP A 35 -10.92 -16.59 -3.34
N MET A 36 -11.75 -16.46 -2.29
CA MET A 36 -12.25 -15.15 -1.85
C MET A 36 -11.14 -14.27 -1.27
N HIS A 37 -10.17 -14.86 -0.57
CA HIS A 37 -9.00 -14.12 -0.09
C HIS A 37 -8.09 -13.69 -1.25
N ASP A 38 -7.85 -14.56 -2.23
CA ASP A 38 -7.05 -14.22 -3.41
C ASP A 38 -7.72 -13.11 -4.25
N ASN A 39 -9.05 -13.16 -4.39
CA ASN A 39 -9.82 -12.08 -5.01
C ASN A 39 -9.69 -10.78 -4.22
N HIS A 40 -9.60 -10.83 -2.90
CA HIS A 40 -9.36 -9.65 -2.08
C HIS A 40 -7.97 -9.03 -2.35
N LEU A 41 -6.93 -9.85 -2.47
CA LEU A 41 -5.60 -9.37 -2.85
C LEU A 41 -5.64 -8.73 -4.25
N TRP A 42 -6.33 -9.36 -5.21
CA TRP A 42 -6.50 -8.85 -6.55
C TRP A 42 -7.25 -7.50 -6.57
N HIS A 43 -8.33 -7.38 -5.79
CA HIS A 43 -9.05 -6.11 -5.64
C HIS A 43 -8.13 -4.98 -5.17
N MET A 44 -7.26 -5.23 -4.17
CA MET A 44 -6.33 -4.21 -3.70
C MET A 44 -5.31 -3.80 -4.79
N ASP A 45 -4.87 -4.76 -5.61
CA ASP A 45 -3.98 -4.49 -6.73
C ASP A 45 -4.68 -3.69 -7.85
N LEU A 46 -5.96 -3.97 -8.11
CA LEU A 46 -6.77 -3.19 -9.06
C LEU A 46 -6.91 -1.73 -8.61
N LEU A 47 -7.25 -1.49 -7.34
CA LEU A 47 -7.33 -0.14 -6.80
C LEU A 47 -6.00 0.62 -6.93
N ALA A 48 -4.87 -0.06 -6.67
CA ALA A 48 -3.54 0.54 -6.77
C ALA A 48 -3.17 0.91 -8.21
N ARG A 49 -3.48 0.03 -9.18
CA ARG A 49 -3.21 0.23 -10.61
C ARG A 49 -4.14 1.28 -11.24
N ALA A 50 -5.38 1.34 -10.78
CA ALA A 50 -6.36 2.34 -11.17
C ALA A 50 -6.17 3.70 -10.47
N GLU A 51 -5.12 3.84 -9.65
CA GLU A 51 -4.81 5.06 -8.88
C GLU A 51 -5.95 5.53 -7.97
N ARG A 52 -6.78 4.60 -7.49
CA ARG A 52 -7.89 4.86 -6.56
C ARG A 52 -7.37 5.06 -5.13
N ILE A 53 -6.47 6.03 -4.95
CA ILE A 53 -5.81 6.34 -3.67
C ILE A 53 -6.82 6.65 -2.56
N PRO A 54 -7.91 7.41 -2.78
CA PRO A 54 -8.91 7.64 -1.73
C PRO A 54 -9.56 6.34 -1.23
N GLU A 55 -9.94 5.44 -2.13
CA GLU A 55 -10.56 4.15 -1.81
C GLU A 55 -9.59 3.23 -1.07
N LEU A 56 -8.31 3.19 -1.49
CA LEU A 56 -7.26 2.48 -0.75
C LEU A 56 -7.00 3.08 0.64
N THR A 57 -7.09 4.41 0.78
CA THR A 57 -6.87 5.12 2.04
C THR A 57 -7.95 4.77 3.06
N GLU A 58 -9.21 4.79 2.64
CA GLU A 58 -10.33 4.37 3.49
C GLU A 58 -10.17 2.93 3.97
N ARG A 59 -9.85 2.01 3.05
CA ARG A 59 -9.65 0.60 3.39
C ARG A 59 -8.46 0.38 4.30
N ALA A 60 -7.35 1.09 4.10
CA ALA A 60 -6.12 0.94 4.87
C ALA A 60 -6.29 1.21 6.38
N LEU A 61 -7.39 1.85 6.79
CA LEU A 61 -7.74 2.02 8.20
C LEU A 61 -7.90 0.67 8.91
N THR A 62 -8.58 -0.30 8.28
CA THR A 62 -8.89 -1.61 8.88
C THR A 62 -8.22 -2.78 8.17
N ASP A 63 -7.72 -2.58 6.95
CA ASP A 63 -7.19 -3.63 6.09
C ASP A 63 -5.67 -3.48 5.90
N SER A 64 -4.94 -4.51 6.33
CA SER A 64 -3.48 -4.52 6.25
C SER A 64 -2.94 -4.70 4.82
N HIS A 65 -3.70 -5.36 3.92
CA HIS A 65 -3.34 -5.51 2.52
C HIS A 65 -3.52 -4.20 1.77
N ALA A 66 -4.64 -3.50 2.01
CA ALA A 66 -4.87 -2.15 1.49
C ALA A 66 -3.76 -1.19 1.95
N ARG A 67 -3.41 -1.22 3.24
CA ARG A 67 -2.33 -0.40 3.81
C ARG A 67 -0.99 -0.61 3.13
N ARG A 68 -0.62 -1.88 2.88
CA ARG A 68 0.62 -2.22 2.17
C ARG A 68 0.61 -1.76 0.71
N ARG A 69 -0.51 -1.93 -0.01
CA ARG A 69 -0.66 -1.43 -1.39
C ARG A 69 -0.53 0.09 -1.43
N LEU A 70 -1.25 0.79 -0.54
CA LEU A 70 -1.21 2.24 -0.45
C LEU A 70 0.22 2.76 -0.22
N ASN A 71 0.92 2.23 0.78
CA ASN A 71 2.28 2.69 1.08
C ASN A 71 3.23 2.45 -0.10
N ARG A 72 3.09 1.32 -0.82
CA ARG A 72 3.84 1.06 -2.06
C ARG A 72 3.51 2.09 -3.15
N SER A 73 2.22 2.32 -3.42
CA SER A 73 1.76 3.26 -4.43
C SER A 73 2.22 4.69 -4.17
N LEU A 74 2.26 5.11 -2.89
CA LEU A 74 2.77 6.42 -2.48
C LEU A 74 4.29 6.52 -2.70
N ARG A 75 5.06 5.48 -2.39
CA ARG A 75 6.52 5.43 -2.68
C ARG A 75 6.81 5.56 -4.16
N GLU A 76 6.14 4.75 -4.98
CA GLU A 76 6.33 4.75 -6.44
C GLU A 76 6.06 6.12 -7.06
N ARG A 77 5.22 6.94 -6.41
CA ARG A 77 4.87 8.30 -6.83
C ARG A 77 5.68 9.39 -6.14
N GLY A 78 6.61 9.05 -5.25
CA GLY A 78 7.39 10.02 -4.46
C GLY A 78 6.55 10.87 -3.51
N MET A 79 5.38 10.38 -3.08
CA MET A 79 4.46 11.11 -2.19
C MET A 79 4.92 11.03 -0.73
N GLU A 80 6.10 11.57 -0.44
CA GLU A 80 6.75 11.55 0.87
C GLU A 80 5.89 12.18 1.97
N ALA A 81 5.23 13.30 1.68
CA ALA A 81 4.35 13.97 2.64
C ALA A 81 3.21 13.03 3.09
N ALA A 82 2.56 12.34 2.14
CA ALA A 82 1.50 11.39 2.47
C ALA A 82 2.02 10.17 3.25
N LEU A 83 3.22 9.69 2.95
CA LEU A 83 3.86 8.63 3.76
C LEU A 83 4.20 9.13 5.17
N ARG A 84 4.63 10.38 5.30
CA ARG A 84 4.94 11.01 6.58
C ARG A 84 3.70 11.17 7.45
N ASP A 85 2.63 11.76 6.91
CA ASP A 85 1.38 11.96 7.63
C ASP A 85 0.85 10.64 8.20
N ARG A 86 0.87 9.58 7.38
CA ARG A 86 0.47 8.24 7.81
C ARG A 86 1.37 7.66 8.89
N ALA A 87 2.68 7.89 8.80
CA ALA A 87 3.63 7.46 9.81
C ALA A 87 3.40 8.18 11.15
N GLU A 88 3.10 9.48 11.11
CA GLU A 88 2.74 10.29 12.27
C GLU A 88 1.41 9.81 12.90
N ASP A 89 0.46 9.34 12.08
CA ASP A 89 -0.78 8.68 12.52
C ASP A 89 -0.55 7.23 13.04
N GLY A 90 0.69 6.75 13.06
CA GLY A 90 1.08 5.46 13.65
C GLY A 90 1.22 4.30 12.66
N ASP A 91 1.12 4.53 11.35
CA ASP A 91 1.43 3.50 10.34
C ASP A 91 2.95 3.28 10.24
N ARG A 92 3.46 2.33 11.03
CA ARG A 92 4.87 1.91 10.98
C ARG A 92 5.31 1.46 9.59
N GLY A 93 4.41 0.87 8.80
CA GLY A 93 4.71 0.48 7.42
C GLY A 93 5.02 1.70 6.54
N ALA A 94 4.30 2.80 6.74
CA ALA A 94 4.55 4.05 6.02
C ALA A 94 5.89 4.66 6.45
N LEU A 95 6.22 4.62 7.75
CA LEU A 95 7.54 5.03 8.27
C LEU A 95 8.68 4.28 7.56
N TYR A 96 8.61 2.95 7.51
CA TYR A 96 9.68 2.14 6.91
C TYR A 96 9.86 2.45 5.41
N VAL A 97 8.74 2.64 4.71
CA VAL A 97 8.74 2.96 3.28
C VAL A 97 9.34 4.35 3.03
N LEU A 98 8.98 5.36 3.84
CA LEU A 98 9.53 6.71 3.76
C LEU A 98 11.04 6.72 3.99
N VAL A 99 11.49 6.05 5.05
CA VAL A 99 12.91 5.95 5.41
C VAL A 99 13.71 5.29 4.30
N ARG A 100 13.21 4.18 3.73
CA ARG A 100 13.86 3.51 2.59
C ARG A 100 13.95 4.41 1.37
N LEU A 101 12.88 5.12 1.03
CA LEU A 101 12.88 6.05 -0.10
C LEU A 101 13.95 7.15 0.09
N MET A 102 14.10 7.68 1.30
CA MET A 102 15.15 8.65 1.61
C MET A 102 16.55 8.03 1.52
N CYS A 103 16.77 6.80 2.00
CA CYS A 103 18.05 6.09 1.83
C CYS A 103 18.39 5.88 0.35
N GLU A 104 17.44 5.34 -0.43
CA GLU A 104 17.60 5.07 -1.86
C GLU A 104 17.92 6.33 -2.68
N THR A 105 17.51 7.51 -2.18
CA THR A 105 17.79 8.81 -2.80
C THR A 105 18.99 9.56 -2.18
N GLY A 106 19.75 8.91 -1.30
CA GLY A 106 20.96 9.46 -0.68
C GLY A 106 20.71 10.48 0.44
N ARG A 107 19.45 10.62 0.90
CA ARG A 107 19.02 11.59 1.92
C ARG A 107 19.08 10.99 3.34
N VAL A 108 20.22 10.40 3.68
CA VAL A 108 20.43 9.65 4.92
C VAL A 108 20.16 10.49 6.17
N GLN A 109 20.60 11.75 6.19
CA GLN A 109 20.41 12.64 7.35
C GLN A 109 18.93 12.97 7.56
N GLU A 110 18.16 13.11 6.48
CA GLU A 110 16.71 13.32 6.58
C GLU A 110 16.02 12.05 7.06
N ALA A 111 16.46 10.87 6.60
CA ALA A 111 15.97 9.59 7.07
C ALA A 111 16.20 9.40 8.58
N GLN A 112 17.39 9.73 9.08
CA GLN A 112 17.73 9.72 10.51
C GLN A 112 16.80 10.63 11.31
N LYS A 113 16.56 11.84 10.80
CA LYS A 113 15.67 12.82 11.44
C LYS A 113 14.23 12.31 11.49
N VAL A 114 13.72 11.76 10.40
CA VAL A 114 12.37 11.16 10.34
C VAL A 114 12.20 10.07 11.38
N VAL A 115 13.17 9.16 11.51
CA VAL A 115 13.13 8.11 12.54
C VAL A 115 13.12 8.71 13.94
N ALA A 116 13.99 9.70 14.21
CA ALA A 116 14.05 10.34 15.52
C ALA A 116 12.76 11.10 15.89
N ASP A 117 12.12 11.75 14.90
CA ASP A 117 10.92 12.55 15.11
C ASP A 117 9.66 11.70 15.30
N ILE A 118 9.47 10.67 14.47
CA ILE A 118 8.19 9.94 14.36
C ILE A 118 8.22 8.62 15.14
N GLY A 119 9.31 7.88 15.02
CA GLY A 119 9.43 6.54 15.59
C GLY A 119 10.74 6.38 16.33
N PRO A 120 11.04 7.23 17.35
CA PRO A 120 12.33 7.20 18.01
C PRO A 120 12.63 5.80 18.50
N GLU A 121 11.70 5.08 19.13
CA GLU A 121 11.91 3.72 19.65
C GLU A 121 11.72 2.59 18.63
N ASP A 122 11.47 2.90 17.37
CA ASP A 122 11.30 1.88 16.34
C ASP A 122 12.66 1.31 15.90
N GLN A 123 13.00 0.14 16.46
CA GLN A 123 14.27 -0.53 16.20
C GLN A 123 14.45 -0.89 14.72
N TYR A 124 13.37 -1.22 14.01
CA TYR A 124 13.46 -1.60 12.61
C TYR A 124 13.72 -0.38 11.73
N ALA A 125 13.03 0.73 12.00
CA ALA A 125 13.30 1.98 11.30
C ALA A 125 14.75 2.47 11.51
N ARG A 126 15.28 2.34 12.74
CA ARG A 126 16.70 2.63 13.05
C ARG A 126 17.65 1.72 12.26
N GLN A 127 17.33 0.43 12.14
CA GLN A 127 18.15 -0.54 11.39
C GLN A 127 18.23 -0.23 9.90
N ILE A 128 17.11 0.16 9.28
CA ILE A 128 17.09 0.56 7.86
C ILE A 128 18.12 1.68 7.61
N VAL A 129 18.14 2.69 8.47
CA VAL A 129 19.07 3.82 8.32
C VAL A 129 20.52 3.45 8.62
N ALA A 130 20.76 2.42 9.43
CA ALA A 130 22.10 1.98 9.79
C ALA A 130 22.73 0.98 8.82
N GLY A 131 21.93 0.29 7.99
CA GLY A 131 22.41 -0.80 7.12
C GLY A 131 21.93 -0.78 5.67
N ASP A 132 20.82 -0.12 5.36
CA ASP A 132 20.23 -0.05 4.01
C ASP A 132 20.36 1.37 3.37
N CYS A 133 20.97 2.30 4.11
CA CYS A 133 21.55 3.56 3.67
C CYS A 133 23.09 3.33 3.55
#